data_AF-A0A1A8XDH5-F1
#
_entry.id   AF-A0A1A8XDH5-F1
#
_cell.length_a   1.000
_cell.length_b   1.000
_cell.length_c   1.000
_cell.angle_alpha   90.00
_cell.angle_beta   90.00
_cell.angle_gamma   90.00
#
_symmetry.space_group_name_H-M   'P 1'
#
loop_
_entity.id
_entity.type
_entity.pdbx_description
1 polymer ?
#
loop_
_entity_poly.entity_id
_entity_poly.type
_entity_poly.pdbx_seq_one_letter_code
_entity_poly.pdbx_strand_id
1 'polypeptide(L)'
;MDFLHAKGAKVILRGLRAASDFEYEFQMAGMNRNLFPEVETIFLTPGEKYMFISATMVREIAILGGDVSKFVHPAICERLVKRVAEKF
;
A
#
# COMPACT_ATOMS: atom_id res chain seq x y z
N MET A 1 -3.50 12.85 10.72
CA MET A 1 -3.14 12.44 12.09
C MET A 1 -4.35 12.22 12.97
N ASP A 2 -5.44 12.97 12.77
CA ASP A 2 -6.70 12.82 13.52
C ASP A 2 -7.19 11.36 13.62
N PHE A 3 -7.11 10.59 12.53
CA PHE A 3 -7.47 9.16 12.55
C PHE A 3 -6.60 8.34 13.51
N LEU A 4 -5.29 8.59 13.53
CA LEU A 4 -4.33 7.90 14.39
C LEU A 4 -4.60 8.23 15.86
N HIS A 5 -4.83 9.51 16.17
CA HIS A 5 -5.19 9.98 17.51
C HIS A 5 -6.54 9.42 17.97
N ALA A 6 -7.56 9.40 17.10
CA ALA A 6 -8.87 8.82 17.39
C ALA A 6 -8.80 7.32 17.70
N LYS A 7 -7.76 6.62 17.21
CA LYS A 7 -7.50 5.21 17.52
C LYS A 7 -6.57 5.00 18.72
N GLY A 8 -6.06 6.08 19.33
CA GLY A 8 -5.03 6.00 20.38
C GLY A 8 -3.75 5.31 19.91
N ALA A 9 -3.53 5.26 18.59
CA ALA A 9 -2.34 4.65 18.02
C ALA A 9 -1.15 5.60 18.15
N LYS A 10 0.05 5.04 18.22
CA LYS A 10 1.32 5.78 18.31
C LYS A 10 2.30 5.45 17.19
N VAL A 11 1.90 4.53 16.30
CA VAL A 11 2.78 4.00 15.27
C VAL A 11 2.08 4.04 13.93
N ILE A 12 2.77 4.56 12.93
CA ILE A 12 2.43 4.45 11.51
C ILE A 12 3.32 3.37 10.91
N LEU A 13 2.72 2.33 10.34
CA LEU A 13 3.44 1.29 9.61
C LEU A 13 3.39 1.57 8.10
N ARG A 14 4.56 1.62 7.45
CA ARG A 14 4.68 1.86 6.00
C ARG A 14 5.56 0.80 5.36
N GLY A 15 5.18 0.40 4.16
CA GLY A 15 5.97 -0.51 3.33
C GLY A 15 6.86 0.28 2.38
N LEU A 16 8.13 -0.10 2.25
CA LEU A 16 9.06 0.46 1.26
C LEU A 16 9.44 -0.62 0.25
N ARG A 17 9.12 -0.40 -1.04
CA ARG A 17 9.43 -1.37 -2.10
C ARG A 17 10.63 -0.94 -2.93
N ALA A 18 10.68 0.33 -3.31
CA ALA A 18 11.72 0.91 -4.15
C ALA A 18 12.30 2.18 -3.52
N ALA A 19 13.45 2.63 -4.01
CA ALA A 19 14.09 3.87 -3.56
C ALA A 19 13.17 5.10 -3.67
N SER A 20 12.26 5.10 -4.65
CA SER A 20 11.27 6.17 -4.83
C SER A 20 10.22 6.23 -3.72
N ASP A 21 9.79 5.09 -3.16
CA ASP A 21 8.88 5.08 -2.01
C ASP A 21 9.59 5.70 -0.79
N PHE A 22 10.91 5.48 -0.63
CA PHE A 22 11.67 5.94 0.53
C PHE A 22 11.73 7.47 0.62
N GLU A 23 12.04 8.18 -0.46
CA GLU A 23 12.22 9.63 -0.40
C GLU A 23 10.95 10.36 0.07
N TYR A 24 9.81 10.00 -0.51
CA TYR A 24 8.52 10.56 -0.12
C TYR A 24 8.15 10.23 1.33
N GLU A 25 8.28 8.95 1.71
CA GLU A 25 7.92 8.50 3.04
C GLU A 25 8.84 9.06 4.13
N PHE A 26 10.12 9.23 3.83
CA PHE A 26 11.10 9.80 4.75
C PHE A 26 10.81 11.26 5.06
N GLN A 27 10.48 12.06 4.03
CA GLN A 27 10.06 13.46 4.22
C GLN A 27 8.80 13.54 5.08
N MET A 28 7.78 12.73 4.78
CA MET A 28 6.53 12.71 5.54
C MET A 28 6.73 12.27 6.98
N ALA A 29 7.56 11.25 7.23
CA ALA A 29 7.90 10.81 8.58
C ALA A 29 8.61 11.91 9.39
N GLY A 30 9.54 12.64 8.76
CA GLY A 30 10.21 13.78 9.38
C GLY A 30 9.24 14.90 9.77
N MET A 31 8.31 15.26 8.89
CA MET A 31 7.26 16.24 9.17
C MET A 31 6.35 15.79 10.31
N ASN A 32 5.90 14.53 10.26
CA ASN A 32 5.03 13.95 11.29
C ASN A 32 5.71 13.93 12.66
N ARG A 33 6.99 13.58 12.74
CA ARG A 33 7.74 13.57 14.01
C ARG A 33 7.89 14.98 14.60
N ASN A 34 8.03 16.02 13.77
CA ASN A 34 8.12 17.39 14.24
C ASN A 34 6.77 17.89 14.78
N LEU A 35 5.68 17.60 14.06
CA LEU A 35 4.34 18.03 14.46
C LEU A 35 3.73 17.19 15.59
N PHE A 36 4.09 15.90 15.67
CA PHE A 36 3.52 14.91 16.58
C PHE A 36 4.64 14.00 17.14
N PRO A 37 5.42 14.48 18.12
CA PRO A 37 6.58 13.77 18.65
C PRO A 37 6.25 12.42 19.31
N GLU A 38 4.99 12.20 19.71
CA GLU A 38 4.48 10.96 20.28
C GLU A 38 4.22 9.86 19.24
N VAL A 39 4.30 10.20 17.95
CA VAL A 39 4.00 9.29 16.83
C VAL A 39 5.29 8.86 16.15
N GLU A 40 5.46 7.54 16.04
CA GLU A 40 6.61 6.91 15.39
C GLU A 40 6.22 6.34 14.02
N THR A 41 7.11 6.45 13.03
CA THR A 41 6.89 5.81 11.71
C THR A 41 7.86 4.66 11.52
N ILE A 42 7.32 3.45 11.36
CA ILE A 42 8.10 2.22 11.14
C ILE A 42 8.00 1.82 9.67
N PHE A 43 9.15 1.54 9.08
CA PHE A 43 9.27 1.05 7.72
C PHE A 43 9.58 -0.44 7.69
N LEU A 44 8.85 -1.19 6.87
CA LEU A 44 9.15 -2.58 6.56
C LEU A 44 9.39 -2.74 5.07
N THR A 45 10.37 -3.57 4.72
CA THR A 45 10.59 -4.01 3.35
C THR A 45 9.82 -5.32 3.11
N PRO A 46 9.15 -5.48 1.96
CA PRO A 46 8.49 -6.72 1.63
C PRO A 46 9.51 -7.82 1.32
N GLY A 47 9.09 -9.07 1.45
CA GLY A 47 9.87 -10.19 0.90
C GLY A 47 10.01 -10.08 -0.63
N GLU A 48 11.10 -10.62 -1.17
CA GLU A 48 11.50 -10.50 -2.58
C GLU A 48 10.36 -10.80 -3.57
N LYS A 49 9.58 -11.86 -3.31
CA LYS A 49 8.43 -12.28 -4.12
C LYS A 49 7.29 -11.25 -4.23
N TYR A 50 7.27 -10.23 -3.37
CA TYR A 50 6.23 -9.19 -3.33
C TYR A 50 6.75 -7.80 -3.71
N MET A 51 8.06 -7.65 -3.95
CA MET A 51 8.70 -6.35 -4.19
C MET A 51 8.11 -5.60 -5.39
N PHE A 52 7.73 -6.35 -6.44
CA PHE A 52 7.21 -5.78 -7.70
C PHE A 52 5.68 -5.69 -7.75
N ILE A 53 4.98 -6.10 -6.70
CA ILE A 53 3.52 -6.05 -6.69
C ILE A 53 3.07 -4.63 -6.35
N SER A 54 2.36 -4.02 -7.29
CA SER A 54 1.63 -2.77 -7.05
C SER A 54 0.15 -2.95 -7.37
N ALA A 55 -0.71 -2.39 -6.52
CA ALA A 55 -2.15 -2.45 -6.75
C ALA A 55 -2.56 -1.76 -8.06
N THR A 56 -1.78 -0.77 -8.52
CA THR A 56 -1.98 -0.11 -9.82
C THR A 56 -1.75 -1.08 -10.97
N MET A 57 -0.59 -1.74 -11.02
CA MET A 57 -0.30 -2.74 -12.06
C MET A 57 -1.29 -3.91 -12.04
N VAL A 58 -1.64 -4.42 -10.86
CA VAL A 58 -2.62 -5.51 -10.74
C VAL A 58 -3.97 -5.11 -11.33
N ARG A 59 -4.46 -3.88 -11.05
CA ARG A 59 -5.70 -3.39 -11.65
C ARG A 59 -5.60 -3.24 -13.15
N GLU A 60 -4.47 -2.75 -13.66
CA GLU A 60 -4.24 -2.55 -15.09
C GLU A 60 -4.22 -3.89 -15.85
N ILE A 61 -3.50 -4.89 -15.34
CA ILE A 61 -3.50 -6.25 -15.90
C ILE A 61 -4.93 -6.81 -15.94
N ALA A 62 -5.69 -6.68 -14.85
CA ALA A 62 -7.07 -7.16 -14.79
C ALA A 62 -8.00 -6.45 -15.80
N ILE A 63 -7.85 -5.13 -15.98
CA ILE A 63 -8.62 -4.34 -16.95
C ILE A 63 -8.30 -4.79 -18.38
N LEU A 64 -7.06 -5.15 -18.67
CA LEU A 64 -6.62 -5.66 -19.97
C LEU A 64 -6.94 -7.16 -20.19
N GLY A 65 -7.68 -7.79 -19.27
CA GLY A 65 -8.08 -9.20 -19.36
C GLY A 65 -6.99 -10.20 -18.99
N GLY A 66 -5.89 -9.76 -18.36
CA GLY A 66 -4.83 -10.63 -17.87
C GLY A 66 -5.17 -11.33 -16.55
N ASP A 67 -4.53 -12.49 -16.31
CA ASP A 67 -4.67 -13.23 -15.05
C ASP A 67 -3.84 -12.59 -13.92
N VAL A 68 -4.50 -12.30 -12.80
CA VAL A 68 -3.88 -11.71 -11.60
C VAL A 68 -3.90 -12.64 -10.38
N SER A 69 -4.34 -13.88 -10.53
CA SER A 69 -4.50 -14.86 -9.45
C SER A 69 -3.23 -15.10 -8.62
N LYS A 70 -2.04 -14.91 -9.23
CA LYS A 70 -0.74 -15.05 -8.57
C LYS A 70 -0.35 -13.86 -7.69
N PHE A 71 -1.01 -12.71 -7.85
CA PHE A 71 -0.63 -11.45 -7.20
C PHE A 71 -1.61 -11.02 -6.10
N VAL A 72 -2.77 -11.66 -6.00
CA VAL A 72 -3.81 -11.30 -5.03
C VAL A 72 -4.41 -12.53 -4.37
N HIS A 73 -5.01 -12.34 -3.20
CA HIS A 73 -5.79 -13.37 -2.55
C HIS A 73 -7.01 -13.78 -3.43
N PRO A 74 -7.44 -15.05 -3.44
CA PRO A 74 -8.57 -15.51 -4.26
C PRO A 74 -9.84 -14.66 -4.14
N ALA A 75 -10.24 -14.31 -2.90
CA ALA A 75 -11.38 -13.43 -2.64
C ALA A 75 -11.27 -12.04 -3.30
N ILE A 76 -10.04 -11.54 -3.50
CA ILE A 76 -9.77 -10.27 -4.18
C ILE A 76 -9.80 -10.45 -5.70
N CYS A 77 -9.32 -11.58 -6.21
CA CYS A 77 -9.39 -11.93 -7.63
C CYS A 77 -10.84 -11.94 -8.13
N GLU A 78 -11.73 -12.64 -7.44
CA GLU A 78 -13.17 -12.68 -7.77
C GLU A 78 -13.80 -11.28 -7.78
N ARG A 79 -13.46 -10.46 -6.78
CA ARG A 79 -13.99 -9.10 -6.66
C ARG A 79 -13.46 -8.18 -7.75
N LEU A 80 -12.20 -8.34 -8.15
CA LEU A 80 -11.59 -7.58 -9.25
C LEU A 80 -12.29 -7.89 -10.57
N VAL A 81 -12.49 -9.17 -10.90
CA VAL A 81 -13.16 -9.59 -12.14
C VAL A 81 -14.57 -9.00 -12.23
N LYS A 82 -15.37 -9.11 -11.15
CA LYS A 82 -16.72 -8.51 -11.11
C LYS A 82 -16.68 -7.00 -11.34
N ARG A 83 -15.77 -6.30 -10.64
CA ARG A 83 -15.66 -4.84 -10.73
C ARG A 83 -15.19 -4.34 -12.11
N VAL A 84 -14.32 -5.10 -12.78
CA VAL A 84 -13.89 -4.78 -14.15
C VAL A 84 -15.07 -4.95 -15.11
N ALA A 85 -15.83 -6.04 -14.97
CA ALA A 85 -17.02 -6.29 -15.80
C ALA A 85 -18.18 -5.30 -15.57
N GLU A 86 -18.28 -4.65 -14.40
CA GLU A 86 -19.27 -3.59 -14.15
C GLU A 86 -18.89 -2.23 -14.76
N LYS A 87 -17.60 -2.04 -15.09
CA LYS A 87 -17.08 -0.78 -15.62
C LYS A 87 -17.10 -0.70 -17.14
N PHE A 88 -17.41 -1.81 -17.82
CA PHE A 88 -17.50 -1.96 -19.27
C PHE A 88 -18.82 -2.66 -19.63
#